data_AF-A0A0A1X189-F1
#
_entry.id   AF-A0A0A1X189-F1
#
_cell.length_a   1.000
_cell.length_b   1.000
_cell.length_c   1.000
_cell.angle_alpha   90.00
_cell.angle_beta   90.00
_cell.angle_gamma   90.00
#
_symmetry.space_group_name_H-M   'P 1'
#
loop_
_entity.id
_entity.type
_entity.pdbx_description
1 polymer ?
#
loop_
_entity_poly.entity_id
_entity_poly.type
_entity_poly.pdbx_seq_one_letter_code
_entity_poly.pdbx_strand_id
1 'polypeptide(L)'
;ADFTHIIFCTGYNLTIPFLSADCNLQVHDNLVYPLYKHCINIYHPTMCFIGLPIYAYPIQLFDLQARFVMQYYSGKLQLPSAEDMLADTERDLAERRERGLPRRKLHVVGDRQFDYYDELVALTGIDNVRPVIRKLSKICGGKFLYDLQNYRKTAFKVIDDENYVQFKLGEV
;
A
#
# COMPACT_ATOMS: atom_id res chain seq x y z
N ALA A 1 -3.32 -3.46 41.05
CA ALA A 1 -2.19 -4.12 40.37
C ALA A 1 -1.17 -3.04 40.09
N ASP A 2 0.02 -3.14 40.66
CA ASP A 2 1.06 -2.12 40.53
C ASP A 2 1.95 -2.49 39.34
N PHE A 3 1.90 -1.66 38.29
CA PHE A 3 2.77 -1.80 37.12
C PHE A 3 4.04 -0.97 37.33
N THR A 4 5.21 -1.51 36.99
CA THR A 4 6.47 -0.75 37.03
C THR A 4 6.72 0.04 35.75
N HIS A 5 6.15 -0.40 34.63
CA HIS A 5 6.33 0.20 33.31
C HIS A 5 5.03 0.12 32.50
N ILE A 6 4.81 1.12 31.64
CA ILE A 6 3.72 1.16 30.68
C ILE A 6 4.34 1.44 29.31
N ILE A 7 4.08 0.59 28.32
CA ILE A 7 4.59 0.72 26.95
C ILE A 7 3.41 0.91 26.00
N PHE A 8 3.37 2.04 25.28
CA PHE A 8 2.31 2.35 24.32
C PHE A 8 2.64 1.79 22.93
N CYS A 9 1.96 0.72 22.54
CA CYS A 9 2.05 0.12 21.20
C CYS A 9 0.87 0.58 20.30
N THR A 10 0.52 1.87 20.34
CA THR A 10 -0.72 2.44 19.74
C THR A 10 -0.57 2.92 18.30
N GLY A 11 0.57 2.64 17.65
CA GLY A 11 0.84 3.06 16.28
C GLY A 11 1.40 4.49 16.18
N TYR A 12 1.23 5.11 15.01
CA TYR A 12 1.84 6.38 14.65
C TYR A 12 0.82 7.35 14.04
N ASN A 13 1.10 8.65 14.18
CA ASN A 13 0.43 9.70 13.43
C ASN A 13 1.27 10.09 12.21
N LEU A 14 0.63 10.25 11.06
CA LEU A 14 1.24 10.78 9.87
C LEU A 14 1.37 12.29 10.03
N THR A 15 2.59 12.80 9.93
CA THR A 15 2.88 14.23 9.97
C THR A 15 3.87 14.53 8.86
N ILE A 16 3.55 15.53 8.04
CA ILE A 16 4.36 15.94 6.88
C ILE A 16 4.64 17.43 7.01
N PRO A 17 5.53 17.84 7.94
CA PRO A 17 5.65 19.22 8.40
C PRO A 17 6.21 20.18 7.33
N PHE A 18 6.76 19.64 6.25
CA PHE A 18 7.33 20.40 5.15
C PHE A 18 6.31 20.75 4.05
N LEU A 19 5.07 20.23 4.10
CA LEU A 19 4.04 20.59 3.13
C LEU A 19 3.41 21.93 3.51
N SER A 20 3.48 22.91 2.60
CA SER A 20 2.75 24.18 2.74
C SER A 20 1.31 24.04 2.24
N ALA A 21 0.47 25.02 2.60
CA ALA A 21 -0.90 25.09 2.11
C ALA A 21 -0.98 25.18 0.57
N ASP A 22 0.05 25.72 -0.08
CA ASP A 22 0.12 25.89 -1.54
C ASP A 22 0.14 24.55 -2.28
N CYS A 23 0.50 23.47 -1.58
CA CYS A 23 0.45 22.11 -2.12
C CYS A 23 -0.98 21.62 -2.38
N ASN A 24 -2.01 22.36 -1.94
CA ASN A 24 -3.43 21.99 -2.09
C ASN A 24 -3.76 20.57 -1.60
N LEU A 25 -3.08 20.13 -0.53
CA LEU A 25 -3.32 18.86 0.14
C LEU A 25 -3.78 19.10 1.58
N GLN A 26 -4.68 18.25 2.04
CA GLN A 26 -5.10 18.13 3.42
C GLN A 26 -4.44 16.90 4.02
N VAL A 27 -3.72 17.09 5.12
CA VAL A 27 -3.20 16.01 5.96
C VAL A 27 -3.94 16.05 7.29
N HIS A 28 -4.87 15.10 7.50
CA HIS A 28 -5.72 15.10 8.69
C HIS A 28 -6.10 13.68 9.10
N ASP A 29 -5.84 13.34 10.38
CA ASP A 29 -6.08 12.01 10.96
C ASP A 29 -5.56 10.90 10.02
N ASN A 30 -4.26 10.94 9.70
CA ASN A 30 -3.54 10.00 8.84
C ASN A 30 -4.04 9.84 7.39
N LEU A 31 -4.94 10.71 6.92
CA LEU A 31 -5.31 10.80 5.51
C LEU A 31 -4.57 11.95 4.84
N VAL A 32 -3.97 11.70 3.68
CA VAL A 32 -3.48 12.71 2.73
C VAL A 32 -4.44 12.75 1.55
N TYR A 33 -4.99 13.93 1.26
CA TYR A 33 -6.05 14.09 0.26
C TYR A 33 -5.99 15.47 -0.44
N PRO A 34 -6.36 15.59 -1.72
CA PRO A 34 -6.73 14.52 -2.64
C PRO A 34 -5.52 13.93 -3.37
N LEU A 35 -5.45 12.59 -3.42
CA LEU A 35 -4.40 11.86 -4.13
C LEU A 35 -5.01 10.82 -5.07
N TYR A 36 -4.73 10.95 -6.37
CA TYR A 36 -5.11 9.95 -7.35
C TYR A 36 -4.33 8.65 -7.10
N LYS A 37 -5.08 7.54 -6.94
CA LYS A 37 -4.55 6.21 -6.60
C LYS A 37 -3.57 6.20 -5.41
N HIS A 38 -3.81 7.05 -4.40
CA HIS A 38 -2.95 7.26 -3.23
C HIS A 38 -1.51 7.72 -3.53
N CYS A 39 -1.25 8.19 -4.76
CA CYS A 39 0.08 8.57 -5.23
C CYS A 39 0.16 10.03 -5.66
N ILE A 40 -0.59 10.41 -6.71
CA ILE A 40 -0.37 11.67 -7.43
C ILE A 40 -1.24 12.77 -6.83
N ASN A 41 -0.66 13.93 -6.51
CA ASN A 41 -1.42 15.10 -6.12
C ASN A 41 -2.24 15.61 -7.31
N ILE A 42 -3.57 15.58 -7.18
CA ILE A 42 -4.47 15.90 -8.30
C ILE A 42 -4.31 17.35 -8.78
N TYR A 43 -4.09 18.28 -7.84
CA TYR A 43 -3.97 19.70 -8.17
C TYR A 43 -2.56 20.09 -8.62
N HIS A 44 -1.54 19.34 -8.17
CA HIS A 44 -0.15 19.54 -8.58
C HIS A 44 0.50 18.20 -8.97
N PRO A 45 0.22 17.65 -10.16
CA PRO A 45 0.64 16.29 -10.52
C PRO A 45 2.16 16.05 -10.55
N THR A 46 2.96 17.11 -10.59
CA THR A 46 4.43 17.06 -10.42
C THR A 46 4.86 16.66 -9.01
N MET A 47 3.93 16.56 -8.06
CA MET A 47 4.12 16.04 -6.71
C MET A 47 3.45 14.67 -6.56
N CYS A 48 4.15 13.74 -5.93
CA CYS A 48 3.62 12.42 -5.61
C CYS A 48 4.07 11.92 -4.23
N PHE A 49 3.38 10.89 -3.75
CA PHE A 49 3.69 10.16 -2.53
C PHE A 49 3.86 8.68 -2.87
N ILE A 50 4.88 8.06 -2.28
CA ILE A 50 5.11 6.62 -2.36
C ILE A 50 5.05 6.08 -0.93
N GLY A 51 4.30 4.99 -0.75
CA GLY A 51 4.21 4.27 0.50
C GLY A 51 3.19 4.77 1.50
N LEU A 52 2.24 5.62 1.09
CA LEU A 52 1.10 5.99 1.94
C LEU A 52 0.17 4.80 2.27
N PRO A 53 -0.12 3.87 1.34
CA PRO A 53 -0.96 2.73 1.68
C PRO A 53 -0.40 1.87 2.81
N ILE A 54 -1.26 1.48 3.75
CA ILE A 54 -0.90 0.68 4.92
C ILE A 54 -1.50 -0.73 4.86
N TYR A 55 -0.92 -1.66 5.62
CA TYR A 55 -1.22 -3.09 5.58
C TYR A 55 -0.98 -3.75 4.20
N ALA A 56 0.03 -3.26 3.45
CA ALA A 56 0.55 -3.88 2.24
C ALA A 56 1.94 -4.47 2.48
N TYR A 57 2.43 -5.29 1.54
CA TYR A 57 3.84 -5.68 1.51
C TYR A 57 4.71 -4.54 0.96
N PRO A 58 5.55 -3.88 1.80
CA PRO A 58 6.14 -2.58 1.45
C PRO A 58 6.99 -2.60 0.18
N ILE A 59 7.81 -3.63 -0.02
CA ILE A 59 8.71 -3.71 -1.18
C ILE A 59 7.92 -3.68 -2.49
N GLN A 60 6.83 -4.46 -2.58
CA GLN A 60 6.04 -4.56 -3.81
C GLN A 60 5.16 -3.32 -4.01
N LEU A 61 4.63 -2.77 -2.92
CA LEU A 61 3.88 -1.52 -2.94
C LEU A 61 4.76 -0.39 -3.48
N PHE A 62 5.96 -0.20 -2.92
CA PHE A 62 6.84 0.90 -3.29
C PHE A 62 7.33 0.78 -4.74
N ASP A 63 7.74 -0.41 -5.17
CA ASP A 63 8.18 -0.64 -6.55
C ASP A 63 7.07 -0.30 -7.55
N LEU A 64 5.86 -0.82 -7.32
CA LEU A 64 4.76 -0.63 -8.24
C LEU A 64 4.27 0.82 -8.28
N GLN A 65 4.16 1.48 -7.13
CA GLN A 65 3.80 2.90 -7.08
C GLN A 65 4.86 3.78 -7.76
N ALA A 66 6.14 3.50 -7.54
CA ALA A 66 7.22 4.24 -8.19
C ALA A 66 7.16 4.07 -9.71
N ARG A 67 7.00 2.84 -10.21
CA ARG A 67 6.84 2.57 -11.64
C ARG A 67 5.60 3.25 -12.21
N PHE A 68 4.47 3.21 -11.52
CA PHE A 68 3.24 3.90 -11.90
C PHE A 68 3.47 5.41 -12.08
N VAL A 69 4.03 6.08 -11.06
CA VAL A 69 4.33 7.52 -11.14
C VAL A 69 5.33 7.84 -12.25
N MET A 70 6.33 6.99 -12.46
CA MET A 70 7.31 7.18 -13.52
C MET A 70 6.71 7.07 -14.93
N GLN A 71 5.62 6.31 -15.13
CA GLN A 71 4.91 6.32 -16.41
C GLN A 71 4.33 7.70 -16.70
N TYR A 72 3.81 8.39 -15.69
CA TYR A 72 3.35 9.78 -15.85
C TYR A 72 4.51 10.74 -16.09
N TYR A 73 5.55 10.73 -15.25
CA TYR A 73 6.68 11.66 -15.40
C TYR A 73 7.51 11.46 -16.67
N SER A 74 7.49 10.27 -17.25
CA SER A 74 8.12 10.01 -18.56
C SER A 74 7.21 10.32 -19.75
N GLY A 75 5.98 10.80 -19.52
CA GLY A 75 5.00 11.13 -20.55
C GLY A 75 4.32 9.93 -21.22
N LYS A 76 4.56 8.71 -20.73
CA LYS A 76 3.99 7.46 -21.26
C LYS A 76 2.56 7.23 -20.80
N LEU A 77 2.22 7.69 -19.60
CA LEU A 77 0.85 7.72 -19.09
C LEU A 77 0.29 9.14 -19.21
N GLN A 78 -0.85 9.26 -19.88
CA GLN A 78 -1.68 10.47 -19.78
C GLN A 78 -2.64 10.29 -18.62
N LEU A 79 -2.64 11.24 -17.69
CA LEU A 79 -3.60 11.22 -16.59
C LEU A 79 -4.99 11.61 -17.09
N PRO A 80 -6.06 11.08 -16.47
CA PRO A 80 -7.42 11.58 -16.68
C PRO A 80 -7.53 13.07 -16.30
N SER A 81 -8.69 13.66 -16.57
CA SER A 81 -8.97 15.02 -16.10
C SER A 81 -8.93 15.08 -14.57
N ALA A 82 -8.70 16.28 -14.01
CA ALA A 82 -8.73 16.48 -12.56
C ALA A 82 -10.09 16.08 -11.95
N GLU A 83 -11.18 16.33 -12.67
CA GLU A 83 -12.54 15.93 -12.27
C GLU A 83 -12.68 14.41 -12.18
N ASP A 84 -12.20 13.68 -13.20
CA ASP A 84 -12.24 12.21 -13.21
C ASP A 84 -11.38 11.61 -12.11
N MET A 85 -10.19 12.18 -11.86
CA MET A 85 -9.31 11.74 -10.78
C MET A 85 -9.95 11.98 -9.40
N LEU A 86 -10.65 13.11 -9.21
CA LEU A 86 -11.39 13.40 -7.98
C LEU A 86 -12.56 12.43 -7.79
N ALA A 87 -13.31 12.16 -8.86
CA ALA A 87 -14.43 11.21 -8.82
C ALA A 87 -13.97 9.77 -8.51
N ASP A 88 -12.85 9.33 -9.09
CA ASP A 88 -12.23 8.03 -8.74
C ASP A 88 -11.79 7.98 -7.28
N THR A 89 -11.10 9.02 -6.82
CA THR A 89 -10.61 9.12 -5.44
C THR A 89 -11.77 9.12 -4.44
N GLU A 90 -12.85 9.88 -4.71
CA GLU A 90 -14.02 9.89 -3.82
C GLU A 90 -14.76 8.56 -3.80
N ARG A 91 -14.88 7.86 -4.94
CA ARG A 91 -15.46 6.52 -4.99
C ARG A 91 -14.65 5.53 -4.15
N ASP A 92 -13.32 5.56 -4.28
CA ASP A 92 -12.41 4.71 -3.51
C ASP A 92 -12.54 4.96 -1.99
N LEU A 93 -12.57 6.23 -1.58
CA LEU A 93 -12.72 6.61 -0.18
C LEU A 93 -14.14 6.32 0.34
N ALA A 94 -15.19 6.46 -0.49
CA ALA A 94 -16.56 6.14 -0.13
C ALA A 94 -16.74 4.64 0.15
N GLU A 95 -16.21 3.76 -0.71
CA GLU A 95 -16.26 2.31 -0.48
C GLU A 95 -15.56 1.93 0.85
N ARG A 96 -14.44 2.57 1.17
CA ARG A 96 -13.75 2.35 2.45
C ARG A 96 -14.57 2.81 3.65
N ARG A 97 -15.25 3.95 3.53
CA ARG A 97 -16.18 4.46 4.54
C ARG A 97 -17.38 3.54 4.73
N GLU A 98 -17.96 3.02 3.65
CA GLU A 98 -19.07 2.05 3.67
C GLU A 98 -18.68 0.74 4.36
N ARG A 99 -17.42 0.32 4.24
CA ARG A 99 -16.84 -0.80 4.99
C ARG A 99 -16.57 -0.49 6.47
N GLY A 100 -16.88 0.72 6.93
CA GLY A 100 -16.70 1.14 8.31
C GLY A 100 -15.27 1.54 8.67
N LEU A 101 -14.40 1.80 7.69
CA LEU A 101 -13.04 2.27 7.99
C LEU A 101 -13.07 3.72 8.48
N PRO A 102 -12.48 4.04 9.65
CA PRO A 102 -12.32 5.41 10.09
C PRO A 102 -11.33 6.16 9.20
N ARG A 103 -11.34 7.50 9.25
CA ARG A 103 -10.50 8.37 8.40
C ARG A 103 -9.02 7.95 8.37
N ARG A 104 -8.41 7.70 9.54
CA ARG A 104 -7.02 7.19 9.66
C ARG A 104 -6.70 5.86 8.98
N LYS A 105 -7.72 5.13 8.53
CA LYS A 105 -7.60 3.85 7.84
C LYS A 105 -7.99 3.94 6.37
N LEU A 106 -8.24 5.14 5.82
CA LEU A 106 -8.63 5.27 4.41
C LEU A 106 -7.47 5.06 3.42
N HIS A 107 -6.21 4.99 3.89
CA HIS A 107 -5.09 4.46 3.11
C HIS A 107 -4.85 2.94 3.32
N VAL A 108 -5.71 2.22 4.05
CA VAL A 108 -5.58 0.76 4.16
C VAL A 108 -5.88 0.10 2.82
N VAL A 109 -4.95 -0.70 2.33
CA VAL A 109 -5.20 -1.62 1.20
C VAL A 109 -5.46 -3.05 1.67
N GLY A 110 -4.73 -3.54 2.68
CA GLY A 110 -5.00 -4.83 3.33
C GLY A 110 -5.21 -5.98 2.33
N ASP A 111 -6.35 -6.66 2.43
CA ASP A 111 -6.73 -7.76 1.54
C ASP A 111 -6.88 -7.34 0.07
N ARG A 112 -7.17 -6.06 -0.20
CA ARG A 112 -7.33 -5.48 -1.54
C ARG A 112 -6.02 -5.01 -2.16
N GLN A 113 -4.87 -5.24 -1.53
CA GLN A 113 -3.58 -4.75 -2.06
C GLN A 113 -3.28 -5.25 -3.48
N PHE A 114 -3.66 -6.49 -3.80
CA PHE A 114 -3.43 -7.04 -5.13
C PHE A 114 -4.40 -6.47 -6.17
N ASP A 115 -5.64 -6.17 -5.78
CA ASP A 115 -6.60 -5.47 -6.64
C ASP A 115 -6.08 -4.06 -6.96
N TYR A 116 -5.57 -3.35 -5.94
CA TYR A 116 -4.92 -2.05 -6.13
C TYR A 116 -3.73 -2.14 -7.11
N TYR A 117 -2.92 -3.20 -7.02
CA TYR A 117 -1.83 -3.42 -7.97
C TYR A 117 -2.34 -3.68 -9.39
N ASP A 118 -3.40 -4.47 -9.52
CA ASP A 118 -4.04 -4.79 -10.80
C ASP A 118 -4.63 -3.53 -11.44
N GLU A 119 -5.21 -2.62 -10.64
CA GLU A 119 -5.67 -1.30 -11.11
C GLU A 119 -4.53 -0.43 -11.66
N LEU A 120 -3.41 -0.31 -10.94
CA LEU A 120 -2.25 0.47 -11.41
C LEU A 120 -1.67 -0.10 -12.70
N VAL A 121 -1.62 -1.43 -12.82
CA VAL A 121 -1.15 -2.13 -14.01
C VAL A 121 -2.12 -1.92 -15.18
N ALA A 122 -3.42 -2.02 -14.95
CA ALA A 122 -4.42 -1.79 -16.00
C ALA A 122 -4.34 -0.36 -16.59
N LEU A 123 -4.00 0.64 -15.76
CA LEU A 123 -3.82 2.02 -16.21
C LEU A 123 -2.55 2.23 -17.04
N THR A 124 -1.50 1.44 -16.82
CA THR A 124 -0.16 1.76 -17.33
C THR A 124 0.45 0.71 -18.25
N GLY A 125 -0.05 -0.52 -18.25
CA GLY A 125 0.52 -1.65 -18.97
C GLY A 125 1.88 -2.13 -18.43
N ILE A 126 2.29 -1.72 -17.23
CA ILE A 126 3.55 -2.19 -16.62
C ILE A 126 3.43 -3.63 -16.13
N ASP A 127 4.55 -4.34 -16.01
CA ASP A 127 4.54 -5.67 -15.39
C ASP A 127 4.07 -5.63 -13.94
N ASN A 128 3.28 -6.62 -13.58
CA ASN A 128 2.72 -6.79 -12.25
C ASN A 128 3.69 -7.55 -11.32
N VAL A 129 3.34 -7.59 -10.03
CA VAL A 129 4.00 -8.43 -9.03
C VAL A 129 3.87 -9.90 -9.43
N ARG A 130 5.02 -10.58 -9.49
CA ARG A 130 5.10 -11.99 -9.89
C ARG A 130 4.14 -12.89 -9.09
N PRO A 131 3.44 -13.85 -9.73
CA PRO A 131 2.49 -14.74 -9.06
C PRO A 131 3.07 -15.47 -7.85
N VAL A 132 4.32 -15.95 -7.91
CA VAL A 132 5.01 -16.58 -6.77
C VAL A 132 5.10 -15.66 -5.55
N ILE A 133 5.35 -14.36 -5.77
CA ILE A 133 5.45 -13.37 -4.69
C ILE A 133 4.07 -13.13 -4.08
N ARG A 134 2.99 -13.12 -4.88
CA ARG A 134 1.61 -13.05 -4.38
C ARG A 134 1.26 -14.26 -3.52
N LYS A 135 1.64 -15.48 -3.95
CA LYS A 135 1.43 -16.73 -3.19
C LYS A 135 2.19 -16.71 -1.85
N LEU A 136 3.48 -16.37 -1.89
CA LEU A 136 4.32 -16.27 -0.69
C LEU A 136 3.79 -15.22 0.29
N SER A 137 3.39 -14.06 -0.22
CA SER A 137 2.75 -13.00 0.56
C SER A 137 1.54 -13.52 1.33
N LYS A 138 0.59 -14.19 0.66
CA LYS A 138 -0.61 -14.74 1.33
C LYS A 138 -0.25 -15.76 2.42
N ILE A 139 0.69 -16.67 2.16
CA ILE A 139 1.07 -17.72 3.12
C ILE A 139 1.82 -17.13 4.31
N CYS A 140 2.75 -16.22 4.08
CA CYS A 140 3.48 -15.54 5.15
C CYS A 140 2.53 -14.70 6.01
N GLY A 141 1.59 -13.97 5.39
CA GLY A 141 0.55 -13.22 6.10
C GLY A 141 -0.34 -14.12 6.95
N GLY A 142 -0.81 -15.25 6.39
CA GLY A 142 -1.58 -16.24 7.14
C GLY A 142 -0.82 -16.82 8.33
N LYS A 143 0.44 -17.22 8.15
CA LYS A 143 1.28 -17.70 9.25
C LYS A 143 1.49 -16.64 10.33
N PHE A 144 1.73 -15.40 9.94
CA PHE A 144 1.89 -14.30 10.90
C PHE A 144 0.61 -14.07 11.73
N LEU A 145 -0.57 -14.16 11.11
CA LEU A 145 -1.85 -13.95 11.79
C LEU A 145 -2.26 -15.13 12.68
N TYR A 146 -2.00 -16.36 12.25
CA TYR A 146 -2.55 -17.56 12.89
C TYR A 146 -1.52 -18.43 13.63
N ASP A 147 -0.21 -18.16 13.49
CA ASP A 147 0.88 -18.94 14.10
C ASP A 147 2.04 -18.01 14.54
N LEU A 148 1.71 -17.02 15.37
CA LEU A 148 2.64 -15.96 15.80
C LEU A 148 3.91 -16.50 16.48
N GLN A 149 3.84 -17.67 17.11
CA GLN A 149 4.98 -18.29 17.81
C GLN A 149 5.96 -18.98 16.85
N ASN A 150 5.49 -19.52 15.71
CA ASN A 150 6.31 -20.35 14.84
C ASN A 150 6.42 -19.86 13.39
N TYR A 151 5.75 -18.76 13.01
CA TYR A 151 5.75 -18.28 11.62
C TYR A 151 7.15 -18.05 11.03
N ARG A 152 8.15 -17.73 11.86
CA ARG A 152 9.55 -17.55 11.45
C ARG A 152 10.37 -18.84 11.35
N LYS A 153 9.82 -20.01 11.70
CA LYS A 153 10.51 -21.31 11.58
C LYS A 153 10.42 -21.91 10.18
N THR A 154 9.68 -21.28 9.26
CA THR A 154 9.52 -21.70 7.88
C THR A 154 10.34 -20.79 6.97
N ALA A 155 11.09 -21.37 6.05
CA ALA A 155 11.79 -20.68 4.98
C ALA A 155 11.27 -21.14 3.61
N PHE A 156 11.47 -20.28 2.61
CA PHE A 156 10.98 -20.47 1.26
C PHE A 156 12.12 -20.18 0.27
N LYS A 157 12.20 -20.97 -0.80
CA LYS A 157 13.07 -20.71 -1.95
C LYS A 157 12.23 -20.63 -3.20
N VAL A 158 12.27 -19.47 -3.87
CA VAL A 158 11.61 -19.27 -5.17
C VAL A 158 12.33 -20.10 -6.23
N ILE A 159 11.57 -20.83 -7.04
CA ILE A 159 12.08 -21.70 -8.11
C ILE A 159 11.93 -21.00 -9.46
N ASP A 160 10.76 -20.41 -9.71
CA ASP A 160 10.40 -19.69 -10.92
C ASP A 160 9.33 -18.64 -10.61
N ASP A 161 8.72 -18.01 -11.63
CA ASP A 161 7.74 -16.94 -11.45
C ASP A 161 6.39 -17.40 -10.86
N GLU A 162 6.15 -18.71 -10.81
CA GLU A 162 4.95 -19.35 -10.29
C GLU A 162 5.17 -20.13 -9.00
N ASN A 163 6.35 -20.74 -8.83
CA ASN A 163 6.59 -21.81 -7.86
C ASN A 163 7.68 -21.50 -6.83
N TYR A 164 7.51 -22.08 -5.65
CA TYR A 164 8.48 -22.04 -4.56
C TYR A 164 8.52 -23.40 -3.86
N VAL A 165 9.64 -23.71 -3.20
CA VAL A 165 9.72 -24.80 -2.20
C VAL A 165 9.71 -24.21 -0.80
N GLN A 166 9.12 -24.94 0.14
CA GLN A 166 9.08 -24.62 1.56
C GLN A 166 9.92 -25.62 2.36
N PHE A 167 10.67 -25.14 3.34
CA PHE A 167 11.45 -25.97 4.25
C PHE A 167 11.45 -25.37 5.67
N LYS A 168 11.74 -26.19 6.68
CA LYS A 168 11.87 -25.72 8.07
C LYS A 168 13.30 -25.30 8.36
N LEU A 169 13.45 -24.21 9.10
CA LEU A 169 14.74 -23.75 9.62
C LEU A 169 15.10 -24.58 10.86
N GLY A 170 16.30 -25.18 10.88
CA GLY A 170 16.81 -25.96 12.01
C GLY A 170 16.62 -27.49 11.91
N GLU A 171 16.16 -28.02 10.77
CA GLU A 171 16.14 -29.46 10.46
C GLU A 171 17.26 -29.85 9.45
N VAL A 172 18.38 -29.12 9.44
CA VAL A 172 19.62 -29.45 8.69
C VAL A 172 20.77 -29.58 9.66
#